data_AF-A0A497HK13-F1
#
_entry.id   AF-A0A497HK13-F1
#
_cell.length_a   1.000
_cell.length_b   1.000
_cell.length_c   1.000
_cell.angle_alpha   90.00
_cell.angle_beta   90.00
_cell.angle_gamma   90.00
#
_symmetry.space_group_name_H-M   'P 1'
#
loop_
_entity.id
_entity.type
_entity.pdbx_description
1 polymer ?
#
loop_
_entity_poly.entity_id
_entity_poly.type
_entity_poly.pdbx_seq_one_letter_code
_entity_poly.pdbx_strand_id
1 'polypeptide(L)' 'MKLILEVFAKKFDEKIGEEVETIVHSEEVESKEHAIKRKNKLLDKYPEARFMLHYCYHDESPIKPCRREVL' A
#
# COMPACT_ATOMS: atom_id res chain seq x y z
N MET A 1 -9.25 -13.79 -3.67
CA MET A 1 -8.06 -12.93 -3.58
C MET A 1 -8.52 -11.49 -3.65
N LYS A 2 -8.01 -10.61 -2.78
CA LYS A 2 -8.13 -9.15 -2.91
C LYS A 2 -6.76 -8.56 -3.24
N LEU A 3 -6.72 -7.56 -4.10
CA LEU A 3 -5.53 -6.76 -4.36
C LEU A 3 -5.73 -5.39 -3.73
N ILE A 4 -4.78 -4.97 -2.91
CA ILE A 4 -4.87 -3.73 -2.15
C ILE A 4 -3.63 -2.91 -2.47
N LEU A 5 -3.81 -1.68 -2.93
CA LEU A 5 -2.74 -0.72 -3.08
C LEU A 5 -2.53 -0.02 -1.73
N GLU A 6 -1.41 -0.31 -1.08
CA GLU A 6 -0.98 0.32 0.18
C GLU A 6 0.07 1.39 -0.14
N VAL A 7 -0.15 2.61 0.36
CA VAL A 7 0.76 3.75 0.20
C VAL A 7 1.33 4.12 1.55
N PHE A 8 2.64 3.96 1.70
CA PHE A 8 3.38 4.29 2.89
C PHE A 8 4.07 5.64 2.70
N ALA A 9 3.82 6.59 3.58
CA ALA A 9 4.56 7.85 3.58
C ALA A 9 5.16 8.07 4.96
N LYS A 10 6.29 8.80 4.98
CA LYS A 10 6.91 9.23 6.22
C LYS A 10 6.02 10.26 6.90
N LYS A 11 5.72 10.01 8.16
CA LYS A 11 5.01 10.95 9.04
C LYS A 11 5.83 11.08 10.30
N PHE A 12 6.02 12.32 10.76
CA PHE A 12 6.65 12.55 12.04
C PHE A 12 5.70 12.10 13.16
N ASP A 13 6.14 11.15 13.99
CA ASP A 13 5.41 10.75 15.17
C ASP A 13 5.91 11.56 16.38
N GLU A 14 5.06 12.46 16.88
CA GLU A 14 5.41 13.36 17.98
C GLU A 14 5.65 12.64 19.32
N LYS A 15 5.17 11.40 19.49
CA LYS A 15 5.37 10.64 20.73
C LYS A 15 6.74 9.97 20.78
N ILE A 16 7.25 9.57 19.62
CA ILE A 16 8.54 8.87 19.50
C ILE A 16 9.65 9.84 19.10
N GLY A 17 9.30 10.99 18.49
CA GLY A 17 10.24 12.00 18.02
C GLY A 17 10.98 11.60 16.75
N GLU A 18 10.46 10.62 16.01
CA GLU A 18 11.08 10.05 14.81
C GLU A 18 10.12 10.06 13.61
N GLU A 19 10.67 10.10 12.40
CA GLU A 19 9.90 9.87 11.17
C GLU A 19 9.58 8.37 11.03
N VAL A 20 8.29 8.04 11.06
CA VAL A 20 7.81 6.67 10.87
C VAL A 20 7.12 6.54 9.51
N GLU A 21 7.39 5.45 8.80
CA GLU A 21 6.59 5.08 7.62
C GLU A 21 5.25 4.51 8.07
N THR A 22 4.16 5.19 7.70
CA THR A 22 2.79 4.75 7.99
C THR A 22 1.95 4.69 6.72
N ILE A 23 0.92 3.85 6.73
CA ILE A 23 -0.03 3.76 5.61
C ILE A 23 -0.88 5.03 5.62
N VAL A 24 -0.65 5.90 4.63
CA VAL A 24 -1.41 7.13 4.44
C VAL A 24 -2.59 6.96 3.49
N HIS A 25 -2.57 5.91 2.67
CA HIS A 25 -3.65 5.59 1.75
C HIS A 25 -3.70 4.08 1.50
N SER A 26 -4.90 3.52 1.48
CA SER A 26 -5.13 2.11 1.16
C SER A 26 -6.42 1.98 0.37
N GLU A 27 -6.37 1.35 -0.80
CA GLU A 27 -7.54 1.11 -1.65
C GLU A 27 -7.51 -0.29 -2.28
N GLU A 28 -8.68 -0.90 -2.45
CA GLU A 28 -8.79 -2.14 -3.22
C GLU A 28 -8.69 -1.83 -4.72
N VAL A 29 -7.94 -2.66 -5.44
CA VAL A 29 -7.72 -2.54 -6.88
C VAL A 29 -8.07 -3.85 -7.57
N GLU A 30 -8.49 -3.78 -8.82
CA GLU A 30 -8.97 -4.96 -9.55
C GLU A 30 -7.81 -5.73 -10.22
N SER A 31 -6.69 -5.07 -10.47
CA SER A 31 -5.53 -5.66 -11.14
C SER A 31 -4.24 -4.90 -10.83
N LYS A 32 -3.09 -5.52 -11.13
CA LYS A 32 -1.78 -4.87 -11.03
C LYS A 32 -1.67 -3.64 -11.95
N GLU A 33 -2.26 -3.70 -13.14
CA GLU A 33 -2.32 -2.55 -14.05
C GLU A 33 -3.16 -1.40 -13.48
N HIS A 34 -4.30 -1.72 -12.86
CA HIS A 34 -5.10 -0.72 -12.15
C HIS A 34 -4.29 -0.11 -11.00
N ALA A 35 -3.57 -0.92 -10.23
CA ALA A 35 -2.68 -0.46 -9.17
C ALA A 35 -1.60 0.50 -9.67
N ILE A 36 -0.95 0.22 -10.80
CA ILE A 36 0.07 1.08 -11.41
C ILE A 36 -0.54 2.41 -11.87
N LYS A 37 -1.73 2.39 -12.48
CA LYS A 37 -2.45 3.62 -12.86
C LYS A 37 -2.78 4.48 -11.64
N ARG A 38 -3.21 3.86 -10.54
CA ARG A 38 -3.52 4.56 -9.28
C ARG A 38 -2.25 5.08 -8.60
N LYS A 39 -1.17 4.29 -8.57
CA LYS A 39 0.16 4.73 -8.14
C LYS A 39 0.58 6.01 -8.86
N ASN A 40 0.54 6.04 -10.19
CA ASN A 40 0.95 7.22 -10.95
C ASN A 40 0.11 8.46 -10.59
N LYS A 41 -1.21 8.31 -10.38
CA LYS A 41 -2.08 9.41 -9.92
C LYS A 41 -1.76 9.87 -8.49
N LEU A 42 -1.34 8.93 -7.63
CA LEU A 42 -1.01 9.21 -6.23
C LEU A 42 0.42 9.71 -6.07
N LEU A 43 1.30 9.50 -7.06
CA LEU A 43 2.68 9.97 -7.07
C LEU A 43 2.75 11.50 -7.00
N ASP A 44 1.86 12.20 -7.70
CA ASP A 44 1.74 13.67 -7.62
C ASP A 44 1.38 14.15 -6.21
N LYS A 45 0.58 13.37 -5.47
CA LYS A 45 0.12 13.70 -4.12
C LYS A 45 1.11 13.25 -3.04
N TYR A 46 1.81 12.16 -3.28
CA TYR A 46 2.75 11.52 -2.36
C TYR A 46 4.05 11.15 -3.10
N PRO A 47 4.88 12.14 -3.46
CA PRO A 47 6.05 11.92 -4.31
C PRO A 47 7.13 11.05 -3.65
N GLU A 48 7.24 11.11 -2.33
CA GLU A 48 8.19 10.32 -1.54
C GLU A 48 7.57 9.09 -0.88
N ALA A 49 6.32 8.75 -1.23
CA ALA A 49 5.68 7.57 -0.68
C ALA A 49 6.15 6.29 -1.37
N ARG A 50 6.19 5.22 -0.57
CA ARG A 50 6.43 3.86 -1.01
C ARG A 50 5.10 3.18 -1.31
N PHE A 51 4.97 2.67 -2.54
CA PHE A 51 3.76 2.00 -3.00
C PHE A 51 3.96 0.48 -2.97
N MET A 52 3.01 -0.23 -2.38
CA MET A 52 3.01 -1.69 -2.31
C MET A 52 1.67 -2.25 -2.81
N LEU A 53 1.75 -3.34 -3.57
CA LEU A 53 0.61 -4.17 -3.90
C LEU A 53 0.52 -5.33 -2.91
N HIS A 54 -0.54 -5.32 -2.12
CA HIS A 54 -0.85 -6.34 -1.13
C HIS A 54 -1.87 -7.32 -1.73
N TYR A 55 -1.42 -8.56 -1.92
CA TYR A 55 -2.22 -9.71 -2.30
C TYR A 55 -2.76 -10.38 -1.03
N CYS A 56 -4.02 -10.10 -0.71
CA CYS A 56 -4.71 -10.68 0.42
C CYS A 56 -5.45 -11.96 -0.02
N TYR A 57 -5.09 -13.08 0.60
CA TYR A 57 -5.67 -14.40 0.30
C TYR A 57 -6.70 -14.87 1.33
N HIS A 58 -6.99 -14.06 2.37
CA HIS A 58 -7.85 -14.47 3.48
C HIS A 58 -9.27 -14.88 3.05
N ASP A 59 -9.82 -14.29 1.99
CA ASP A 59 -11.13 -14.68 1.43
C ASP A 59 -11.12 -16.07 0.76
N GLU A 60 -9.97 -16.54 0.26
CA GLU A 60 -9.85 -17.87 -0.36
C GLU A 60 -9.33 -18.93 0.61
N SER A 61 -8.35 -18.56 1.44
CA SER A 61 -7.78 -19.45 2.44
C SER A 61 -7.23 -18.62 3.60
N PRO A 62 -7.87 -18.67 4.78
CA PRO A 62 -7.45 -17.86 5.93
C PRO A 62 -6.06 -18.24 6.48
N ILE A 63 -5.52 -19.38 6.04
CA ILE A 63 -4.22 -19.90 6.46
C ILE A 63 -3.10 -19.39 5.52
N LYS A 64 -3.44 -18.97 4.30
CA LYS A 64 -2.44 -18.56 3.30
C LYS A 64 -1.93 -17.15 3.64
N PRO A 65 -0.61 -16.96 3.82
CA PRO A 65 -0.07 -15.67 4.19
C PRO A 65 -0.29 -14.65 3.07
N CYS A 66 -0.65 -13.43 3.44
CA CYS A 66 -0.67 -12.32 2.50
C CYS A 66 0.71 -12.10 1.89
N ARG A 67 0.74 -11.72 0.61
CA ARG A 67 1.98 -11.34 -0.09
C ARG A 67 1.95 -9.84 -0.35
N ARG A 68 3.09 -9.16 -0.19
CA ARG A 68 3.27 -7.76 -0.59
C ARG A 68 4.36 -7.68 -1.65
N GLU A 69 4.17 -6.82 -2.64
CA GLU A 69 5.12 -6.57 -3.71
C GLU A 69 5.28 -5.06 -3.90
N VAL A 70 6.51 -4.58 -4.08
CA VAL A 70 6.77 -3.15 -4.33
C VAL A 70 6.38 -2.82 -5.78
N LEU A 71 5.68 -1.70 -5.99
CA LEU A 71 5.20 -1.24 -7.30
C LEU A 71 6.04 -0.14 -7.93
#